data_AF-A0A6G3XN68-F1
#
_entry.id   AF-A0A6G3XN68-F1
#
_cell.length_a   1.000
_cell.length_b   1.000
_cell.length_c   1.000
_cell.angle_alpha   90.00
_cell.angle_beta   90.00
_cell.angle_gamma   90.00
#
_symmetry.space_group_name_H-M   'P 1'
#
loop_
_entity.id
_entity.type
_entity.pdbx_description
1 polymer ?
#
loop_
_entity_poly.entity_id
_entity_poly.type
_entity_poly.pdbx_seq_one_letter_code
_entity_poly.pdbx_strand_id
1 'polypeptide(L)'
;GVPVVVPQERVESSVRHGWALSAHQAAGMRWPAAVVVLPGDAAQGLSRPWVYTAFGRGERHLSVVHGVDQALPRAVAQVPAQERTTRLRPLLEALPTPDAAS
;
A
#
# COMPACT_ATOMS: atom_id res chain seq x y z
N GLY A 1 -7.96 -23.68 3.97
CA GLY A 1 -9.30 -23.29 3.48
C GLY A 1 -9.90 -24.44 2.72
N VAL A 2 -11.23 -24.53 2.67
CA VAL A 2 -11.95 -25.54 1.85
C VAL A 2 -11.96 -25.03 0.39
N PRO A 3 -11.66 -25.88 -0.60
CA PRO A 3 -11.71 -25.48 -2.01
C PRO A 3 -13.13 -25.06 -2.40
N VAL A 4 -13.27 -23.96 -3.14
CA VAL A 4 -14.53 -23.44 -3.67
C VAL A 4 -14.45 -23.41 -5.20
N VAL A 5 -15.48 -23.96 -5.85
CA VAL A 5 -15.61 -23.92 -7.32
C VAL A 5 -16.44 -22.70 -7.71
N VAL A 6 -15.91 -21.86 -8.60
CA VAL A 6 -16.64 -20.75 -9.20
C VAL A 6 -17.21 -21.24 -10.54
N PRO A 7 -18.54 -21.21 -10.75
CA PRO A 7 -19.14 -21.53 -12.05
C PRO A 7 -18.55 -20.66 -13.17
N GLN A 8 -18.34 -21.23 -14.35
CA GLN A 8 -17.63 -20.58 -15.46
C GLN A 8 -18.24 -19.22 -15.80
N GLU A 9 -19.56 -19.13 -15.83
CA GLU A 9 -20.34 -17.92 -16.13
C GLU A 9 -20.20 -16.81 -15.07
N ARG A 10 -19.63 -17.11 -13.90
CA ARG A 10 -19.40 -16.14 -12.80
C ARG A 10 -17.93 -15.77 -12.61
N VAL A 11 -17.00 -16.42 -13.32
CA VAL A 11 -15.55 -16.19 -13.15
C VAL A 11 -15.22 -14.72 -13.37
N GLU A 12 -15.71 -14.11 -14.44
CA GLU A 12 -15.38 -12.71 -14.80
C GLU A 12 -15.81 -11.69 -13.74
N SER A 13 -16.94 -11.94 -13.07
CA SER A 13 -17.47 -11.02 -12.04
C SER A 13 -16.97 -11.33 -10.64
N SER A 14 -16.55 -12.57 -10.39
CA SER A 14 -16.21 -13.05 -9.03
C SER A 14 -14.72 -13.06 -8.75
N VAL A 15 -13.86 -13.17 -9.77
CA VAL A 15 -12.41 -13.24 -9.60
C VAL A 15 -11.68 -12.31 -10.55
N ARG A 16 -10.48 -11.90 -10.12
CA ARG A 16 -9.53 -11.17 -10.95
C ARG A 16 -8.23 -11.94 -10.98
N HIS A 17 -7.47 -11.81 -12.06
CA HIS A 17 -6.13 -12.37 -12.13
C HIS A 17 -5.23 -11.75 -11.05
N GLY A 18 -4.54 -12.62 -10.31
CA GLY A 18 -3.65 -12.23 -9.20
C GLY A 18 -2.16 -12.12 -9.55
N TRP A 19 -1.80 -12.13 -10.84
CA TRP A 19 -0.40 -12.11 -11.29
C TRP A 19 0.34 -10.81 -10.90
N ALA A 20 -0.40 -9.71 -10.81
CA ALA A 20 0.09 -8.42 -10.34
C ALA A 20 -0.98 -7.77 -9.46
N LEU A 21 -0.55 -7.07 -8.43
CA LEU A 21 -1.39 -6.40 -7.46
C LEU A 21 -0.94 -4.96 -7.32
N SER A 22 -1.87 -4.04 -7.10
CA SER A 22 -1.50 -2.69 -6.71
C SER A 22 -0.85 -2.68 -5.32
N ALA A 23 -0.02 -1.67 -5.02
CA ALA A 23 0.56 -1.51 -3.68
C ALA A 23 -0.51 -1.39 -2.58
N HIS A 24 -1.68 -0.83 -2.91
CA HIS A 24 -2.81 -0.75 -2.00
C HIS A 24 -3.40 -2.13 -1.69
N GLN A 25 -3.61 -2.97 -2.72
CA GLN A 25 -4.09 -4.34 -2.53
C GLN A 25 -3.09 -5.22 -1.78
N ALA A 26 -1.79 -4.97 -1.93
CA ALA A 26 -0.73 -5.67 -1.22
C ALA A 26 -0.56 -5.22 0.24
N ALA A 27 -1.30 -4.20 0.70
CA ALA A 27 -1.22 -3.71 2.07
C ALA A 27 -1.55 -4.85 3.06
N GLY A 28 -0.72 -5.00 4.10
CA GLY A 28 -0.83 -6.09 5.07
C GLY A 28 -0.26 -7.43 4.61
N MET A 29 0.02 -7.62 3.32
CA MET A 29 0.61 -8.85 2.78
C MET A 29 2.14 -8.76 2.72
N ARG A 30 2.85 -9.88 2.84
CA ARG A 30 4.31 -9.93 2.67
C ARG A 30 4.72 -11.20 1.95
N TRP A 31 5.85 -11.12 1.25
CA TRP A 31 6.43 -12.23 0.50
C TRP A 31 7.95 -12.26 0.72
N PRO A 32 8.60 -13.44 0.63
CA PRO A 32 10.06 -13.52 0.72
C PRO A 32 10.78 -12.62 -0.30
N ALA A 33 10.23 -12.49 -1.50
CA ALA A 33 10.72 -11.61 -2.55
C ALA A 33 9.54 -10.84 -3.19
N ALA A 34 9.75 -9.57 -3.53
CA ALA A 34 8.78 -8.75 -4.25
C ALA A 34 9.44 -8.00 -5.41
N VAL A 35 8.71 -7.87 -6.52
CA VAL A 35 9.08 -7.02 -7.66
C VAL A 35 8.11 -5.86 -7.71
N VAL A 36 8.62 -4.63 -7.59
CA VAL A 36 7.81 -3.41 -7.69
C VAL A 36 8.07 -2.76 -9.04
N VAL A 37 7.01 -2.62 -9.83
CA VAL A 37 7.06 -2.01 -11.17
C VAL A 37 6.47 -0.60 -11.12
N LEU A 38 7.23 0.37 -11.59
CA LEU A 38 6.90 1.80 -11.62
C LEU A 38 7.01 2.30 -13.08
N PRO A 39 5.94 2.23 -13.87
CA PRO A 39 5.95 2.78 -15.23
C PRO A 39 6.07 4.32 -15.18
N GLY A 40 6.53 4.95 -16.27
CA GLY A 40 6.84 6.38 -16.29
C GLY A 40 5.65 7.29 -15.94
N ASP A 41 4.42 6.87 -16.28
CA ASP A 41 3.17 7.56 -15.95
C ASP A 41 2.78 7.44 -14.47
N ALA A 42 3.36 6.50 -13.71
CA ALA A 42 3.13 6.37 -12.27
C ALA A 42 3.75 7.51 -11.44
N ALA A 43 4.65 8.32 -12.03
CA ALA A 43 5.36 9.40 -11.34
C ALA A 43 4.42 10.36 -10.59
N GLN A 44 3.24 10.67 -11.15
CA GLN A 44 2.27 11.58 -10.53
C GLN A 44 1.61 11.03 -9.27
N GLY A 45 1.52 9.70 -9.14
CA GLY A 45 0.91 9.02 -7.99
C GLY A 45 1.90 8.67 -6.87
N LEU A 46 3.19 8.94 -7.05
CA LEU A 46 4.21 8.56 -6.08
C LEU A 46 4.19 9.47 -4.84
N SER A 47 4.21 8.83 -3.68
CA SER A 47 4.34 9.49 -2.38
C SER A 47 5.17 8.62 -1.45
N ARG A 48 5.76 9.21 -0.40
CA ARG A 48 6.54 8.46 0.60
C ARG A 48 5.74 7.29 1.21
N PRO A 49 4.45 7.44 1.62
CA PRO A 49 3.67 6.32 2.15
C PRO A 49 3.43 5.21 1.15
N TRP A 50 3.22 5.55 -0.13
CA TRP A 50 3.05 4.56 -1.18
C TRP A 50 4.34 3.76 -1.37
N VAL A 51 5.50 4.43 -1.46
CA VAL A 51 6.81 3.77 -1.62
C VAL A 51 7.09 2.86 -0.43
N TYR A 52 6.85 3.32 0.79
CA TYR A 52 7.01 2.50 2.00
C TYR A 52 6.12 1.25 1.97
N THR A 53 4.87 1.41 1.54
CA THR A 53 3.92 0.29 1.42
C THR A 53 4.43 -0.72 0.41
N ALA A 54 4.74 -0.28 -0.82
CA ALA A 54 5.15 -1.14 -1.92
C ALA A 54 6.50 -1.83 -1.66
N PHE A 55 7.51 -1.09 -1.21
CA PHE A 55 8.86 -1.61 -1.05
C PHE A 55 8.97 -2.51 0.18
N GLY A 56 8.16 -2.26 1.22
CA GLY A 56 8.09 -3.12 2.40
C GLY A 56 7.35 -4.45 2.20
N ARG A 57 6.96 -4.81 0.96
CA ARG A 57 6.28 -6.09 0.67
C ARG A 57 7.25 -7.26 0.54
N GLY A 58 8.50 -7.00 0.13
CA GLY A 58 9.56 -8.00 0.05
C GLY A 58 10.31 -8.10 1.39
N GLU A 59 10.33 -9.29 1.98
CA GLU A 59 10.96 -9.51 3.29
C GLU A 59 12.48 -9.71 3.20
N ARG A 60 12.94 -10.38 2.13
CA ARG A 60 14.36 -10.73 1.93
C ARG A 60 14.93 -10.12 0.66
N HIS A 61 14.10 -10.00 -0.37
CA HIS A 61 14.52 -9.46 -1.66
C HIS A 61 13.48 -8.48 -2.20
N LEU A 62 13.97 -7.35 -2.72
CA LEU A 62 13.18 -6.36 -3.41
C LEU A 62 13.87 -6.06 -4.74
N SER A 63 13.16 -6.27 -5.85
CA SER A 63 13.56 -5.78 -7.16
C SER A 63 12.68 -4.61 -7.54
N VAL A 64 13.28 -3.50 -8.00
CA VAL A 64 12.53 -2.32 -8.46
C VAL A 64 12.80 -2.13 -9.94
N VAL A 65 11.73 -2.17 -10.74
CA VAL A 65 11.76 -1.87 -12.18
C VAL A 65 11.07 -0.54 -12.37
N HIS A 66 11.80 0.52 -12.74
CA HIS A 66 11.22 1.86 -12.79
C HIS A 66 11.67 2.70 -13.99
N GLY A 67 10.72 3.43 -14.57
CA GLY A 67 10.95 4.45 -15.61
C GLY A 67 10.57 5.86 -15.15
N VAL A 68 10.52 6.10 -13.83
CA VAL A 68 10.06 7.37 -13.21
C VAL A 68 11.19 8.35 -12.87
N ASP A 69 12.43 8.08 -13.30
CA ASP A 69 13.61 8.92 -13.08
C ASP A 69 13.71 9.52 -11.65
N GLN A 70 13.85 10.84 -11.56
CA GLN A 70 13.98 11.59 -10.31
C GLN A 70 12.69 11.62 -9.47
N ALA A 71 11.56 11.18 -10.00
CA ALA A 71 10.30 11.19 -9.25
C ALA A 71 10.35 10.23 -8.05
N LEU A 72 11.06 9.10 -8.15
CA LEU A 72 11.21 8.16 -7.03
C LEU A 72 12.02 8.75 -5.86
N PRO A 73 13.28 9.20 -6.03
CA PRO A 73 14.02 9.82 -4.93
C PRO A 73 13.32 11.08 -4.40
N ARG A 74 12.66 11.86 -5.27
CA ARG A 74 11.84 13.00 -4.85
C ARG A 74 10.64 12.58 -4.00
N ALA A 75 9.91 11.55 -4.39
CA ALA A 75 8.78 11.05 -3.61
C ALA A 75 9.20 10.61 -2.20
N VAL A 76 10.37 9.97 -2.08
CA VAL A 76 10.91 9.57 -0.79
C VAL A 76 11.42 10.78 0.00
N ALA A 77 12.18 11.69 -0.60
CA ALA A 77 12.83 12.77 0.13
C ALA A 77 11.90 13.96 0.44
N GLN A 78 10.94 14.26 -0.43
CA GLN A 78 10.27 15.57 -0.46
C GLN A 78 8.74 15.49 -0.43
N VAL A 79 8.12 14.38 -0.79
CA VAL A 79 6.64 14.31 -0.87
C VAL A 79 6.07 13.81 0.47
N PRO A 80 5.45 14.67 1.29
CA PRO A 80 4.81 14.25 2.52
C PRO A 80 3.57 13.39 2.24
N ALA A 81 3.04 12.77 3.30
CA ALA A 81 1.73 12.15 3.21
C ALA A 81 0.66 13.22 2.94
N GLN A 82 -0.40 12.84 2.21
CA GLN A 82 -1.56 13.70 2.00
C GLN A 82 -2.12 14.18 3.36
N GLU A 83 -2.38 15.47 3.46
CA GLU A 83 -3.02 16.04 4.65
C GLU A 83 -4.38 15.40 4.87
N ARG A 84 -4.62 14.97 6.11
CA ARG A 84 -5.88 14.34 6.51
C ARG A 84 -6.75 15.36 7.22
N THR A 85 -7.90 15.70 6.63
CA THR A 85 -8.93 16.46 7.33
C THR A 85 -9.62 15.55 8.34
N THR A 86 -9.27 15.70 9.61
CA THR A 86 -9.84 14.89 10.70
C THR A 86 -9.89 15.68 12.00
N ARG A 87 -10.95 15.46 12.79
CA ARG A 87 -11.07 15.97 14.17
C ARG A 87 -10.53 14.99 15.21
N LEU A 88 -10.00 13.84 14.80
CA LEU A 88 -9.60 12.78 15.72
C LEU A 88 -8.54 13.26 16.74
N ARG A 89 -7.51 13.97 16.29
CA ARG A 89 -6.47 14.52 17.17
C ARG A 89 -7.05 15.40 18.30
N PRO A 90 -7.77 16.50 18.00
CA PRO A 90 -8.31 17.34 19.06
C PRO A 90 -9.36 16.62 19.92
N LEU A 91 -10.10 15.65 19.36
CA LEU A 91 -11.01 14.83 20.15
C LEU A 91 -10.25 13.94 21.16
N LEU A 92 -9.16 13.29 20.74
CA LEU A 92 -8.34 12.45 21.62
C LEU A 92 -7.65 13.27 22.72
N GLU A 93 -7.19 14.48 22.40
CA GLU A 93 -6.56 15.40 23.37
C GLU A 93 -7.56 15.95 24.40
N ALA A 94 -8.85 16.00 24.07
CA ALA A 94 -9.92 16.42 24.98
C ALA A 94 -10.52 15.27 25.79
N LEU A 95 -10.18 14.01 25.49
CA LEU A 95 -10.62 12.88 26.30
C LEU A 95 -9.95 12.95 27.68
N PRO A 96 -10.70 12.82 28.79
CA PRO A 96 -10.08 12.60 30.09
C PRO A 96 -9.22 11.34 30.01
N THR A 97 -7.98 11.41 30.50
CA THR A 97 -7.12 10.23 30.63
C THR A 97 -7.93 9.15 31.35
N PRO A 98 -8.10 7.94 30.78
CA PRO A 98 -8.79 6.88 31.49
C PRO A 98 -8.09 6.70 32.84
N ASP A 99 -8.89 6.72 33.91
CA ASP A 99 -8.41 6.67 35.28
C ASP A 99 -7.43 5.50 35.40
N ALA A 100 -6.20 5.78 35.78
CA ALA A 100 -5.15 4.78 35.94
C ALA A 100 -5.42 3.96 37.21
N ALA A 101 -6.55 3.28 37.27
CA ALA A 101 -6.94 2.42 38.38
C ALA A 101 -8.10 1.50 37.98
N SER A 102 -7.76 0.26 37.63
CA SER A 102 -8.40 -0.97 38.14
C SER A 102 -7.46 -2.14 37.89
#